data_AF-A0A816MFF0-F1
#
_entry.id   AF-A0A816MFF0-F1
#
_cell.length_a   1.000
_cell.length_b   1.000
_cell.length_c   1.000
_cell.angle_alpha   90.00
_cell.angle_beta   90.00
_cell.angle_gamma   90.00
#
_symmetry.space_group_name_H-M   'P 1'
#
loop_
_entity.id
_entity.type
_entity.pdbx_description
1 polymer ?
#
loop_
_entity_poly.entity_id
_entity_poly.type
_entity_poly.pdbx_seq_one_letter_code
_entity_poly.pdbx_strand_id
1 'polypeptide(L)'
;MIQSAYVGIGIVGKKGKQASLAAAFSINPFSYLTRLLFVHGRDSYKRTASLSQFIIHRGVIITVIQAIFSFTAISLYQGFLLVDYGTVYTMFPVFSLVLDQDVPADIALLYPELYKELAKGR
;
A
#
# COMPACT_ATOMS: atom_id res chain seq x y z
N MET A 1 -0.83 3.24 25.78
CA MET A 1 0.42 3.62 25.07
C MET A 1 0.55 2.89 23.73
N ILE A 2 0.75 1.57 23.69
CA ILE A 2 0.92 0.84 22.40
C ILE A 2 -0.38 0.73 21.61
N GLN A 3 -1.49 0.36 22.26
CA GLN A 3 -2.80 0.23 21.61
C GLN A 3 -3.46 1.58 21.28
N SER A 4 -3.00 2.65 21.93
CA SER A 4 -3.50 4.02 21.69
C SER A 4 -2.73 4.75 20.58
N ALA A 5 -1.64 4.16 20.07
CA ALA A 5 -0.85 4.73 18.98
C ALA A 5 -1.40 4.29 17.62
N TYR A 6 -1.19 5.11 16.58
CA TYR A 6 -1.56 4.75 15.20
C TYR A 6 -0.89 3.47 14.72
N VAL A 7 0.37 3.28 15.11
CA VAL A 7 1.13 2.06 14.84
C VAL A 7 1.85 1.63 16.12
N GLY A 8 1.39 0.54 16.73
CA GLY A 8 2.02 -0.06 17.90
C GLY A 8 3.13 -1.02 17.50
N ILE A 9 4.36 -0.79 17.98
CA ILE A 9 5.52 -1.67 17.77
C ILE A 9 5.97 -2.21 19.12
N GLY A 10 5.96 -3.52 19.27
CA GLY A 10 6.32 -4.23 20.49
C GLY A 10 7.66 -4.95 20.35
N ILE A 11 8.50 -4.82 21.38
CA ILE A 11 9.81 -5.49 21.43
C ILE A 11 9.66 -6.79 22.21
N VAL A 12 10.20 -7.89 21.69
CA VAL A 12 10.15 -9.21 22.35
C VAL A 12 11.10 -9.24 23.55
N GLY A 13 10.54 -9.23 24.77
CA GLY A 13 11.30 -9.37 26.00
C GLY A 13 11.72 -10.81 26.30
N LYS A 14 12.86 -10.98 26.97
CA LYS A 14 13.38 -12.31 27.38
C LYS A 14 12.47 -13.07 28.36
N LYS A 15 11.70 -12.34 29.19
CA LYS A 15 10.86 -12.91 30.25
C LYS A 15 9.36 -12.58 30.09
N GLY A 16 9.00 -11.74 29.14
CA GLY A 16 7.61 -11.29 28.94
C GLY A 16 7.39 -10.76 27.53
N LYS A 17 6.27 -11.16 26.93
CA LYS A 17 5.89 -10.80 25.55
C LYS A 17 4.60 -9.99 25.47
N GLN A 18 4.05 -9.52 26.60
CA GLN A 18 2.75 -8.85 26.65
C GLN A 18 2.68 -7.63 25.72
N ALA A 19 3.69 -6.76 25.74
CA ALA A 19 3.78 -5.62 24.84
C ALA A 19 3.89 -6.02 23.36
N SER A 20 4.59 -7.12 23.07
CA SER A 20 4.72 -7.67 21.71
C SER A 20 3.45 -8.34 21.20
N LEU A 21 2.66 -8.95 22.08
CA LEU A 21 1.39 -9.60 21.72
C LEU A 21 0.27 -8.58 21.51
N ALA A 22 0.34 -7.45 22.22
CA ALA A 22 -0.61 -6.36 22.10
C ALA A 22 -0.26 -5.34 21.00
N ALA A 23 0.87 -5.51 20.29
CA ALA A 23 1.35 -4.62 19.23
C ALA A 23 0.96 -5.11 17.83
N ALA A 24 0.90 -4.18 16.87
CA ALA A 24 0.69 -4.51 15.46
C ALA A 24 1.94 -5.13 14.81
N PHE A 25 3.13 -4.67 15.21
CA PHE A 25 4.40 -5.25 14.80
C PHE A 25 5.18 -5.75 16.02
N SER A 26 5.81 -6.91 15.86
CA SER A 26 6.73 -7.49 16.84
C SER A 26 8.15 -7.51 16.29
N ILE A 27 9.10 -6.92 17.01
CA ILE A 27 10.52 -6.92 16.65
C ILE A 27 11.37 -7.47 17.80
N ASN A 28 12.50 -8.10 17.46
CA ASN A 28 13.41 -8.66 18.46
C ASN A 28 14.34 -7.58 19.03
N PRO A 29 15.35 -7.06 18.30
CA PRO A 29 16.11 -5.90 18.72
C PRO A 29 15.48 -4.59 18.23
N PHE A 30 15.68 -3.51 18.97
CA PHE A 30 15.24 -2.17 18.57
C PHE A 30 15.90 -1.70 17.26
N SER A 31 17.09 -2.20 16.92
CA SER A 31 17.79 -1.85 15.66
C SER A 31 17.00 -2.24 14.40
N TYR A 32 16.09 -3.21 14.48
CA TYR A 32 15.23 -3.57 13.35
C TYR A 32 14.16 -2.53 13.05
N LEU A 33 13.88 -1.61 13.99
CA LEU A 33 12.97 -0.51 13.78
C LEU A 33 13.40 0.37 12.60
N THR A 34 14.72 0.61 12.46
CA THR A 34 15.28 1.41 11.36
C THR A 34 14.92 0.81 10.01
N ARG A 35 15.17 -0.50 9.82
CA ARG A 35 14.82 -1.18 8.57
C ARG A 35 13.31 -1.33 8.36
N LEU A 36 12.55 -1.52 9.44
CA LEU A 36 11.08 -1.60 9.38
C LEU A 36 10.49 -0.29 8.87
N LEU A 37 10.93 0.86 9.37
CA LEU A 37 10.40 2.16 8.97
C LEU A 37 10.94 2.62 7.61
N PHE A 38 12.27 2.68 7.46
CA PHE A 38 12.88 3.33 6.29
C PHE A 38 12.74 2.54 4.99
N VAL A 39 12.74 1.20 5.06
CA VAL A 39 12.59 0.34 3.88
C VAL A 39 11.12 -0.06 3.74
N HIS A 40 10.62 -0.89 4.66
CA HIS A 40 9.28 -1.47 4.52
C HIS A 40 8.16 -0.44 4.65
N GLY A 41 8.32 0.54 5.55
CA GLY A 41 7.37 1.63 5.72
C GLY A 41 7.28 2.52 4.48
N ARG A 42 8.42 2.89 3.89
CA ARG A 42 8.47 3.66 2.63
C ARG A 42 7.81 2.89 1.49
N ASP A 43 8.23 1.65 1.28
CA ASP A 43 7.70 0.80 0.20
C ASP A 43 6.19 0.61 0.35
N SER A 44 5.72 0.30 1.55
CA SER A 44 4.30 0.15 1.84
C SER A 44 3.52 1.43 1.52
N TYR A 45 4.03 2.60 1.90
CA TYR A 45 3.36 3.87 1.63
C TYR A 45 3.29 4.16 0.13
N LYS A 46 4.43 4.10 -0.58
CA LYS A 46 4.53 4.41 -2.01
C LYS A 46 3.67 3.45 -2.85
N ARG A 47 3.79 2.13 -2.61
CA ARG A 47 3.01 1.11 -3.34
C ARG A 47 1.51 1.28 -3.12
N THR A 48 1.09 1.53 -1.87
CA THR A 48 -0.34 1.73 -1.56
C THR A 48 -0.88 3.01 -2.20
N ALA A 49 -0.10 4.10 -2.21
CA ALA A 49 -0.48 5.34 -2.86
C ALA A 49 -0.66 5.16 -4.38
N SER A 50 0.32 4.58 -5.06
CA SER A 50 0.26 4.30 -6.50
C SER A 50 -0.86 3.32 -6.86
N LEU A 51 -1.07 2.28 -6.05
CA LEU A 51 -2.16 1.32 -6.25
C LEU A 51 -3.53 1.99 -6.07
N SER A 52 -3.69 2.83 -5.06
CA SER A 52 -4.93 3.59 -4.84
C SER A 52 -5.24 4.51 -6.01
N GLN A 53 -4.24 5.27 -6.49
CA GLN A 53 -4.40 6.12 -7.66
C GLN A 53 -4.77 5.33 -8.91
N PHE A 54 -4.15 4.16 -9.13
CA PHE A 54 -4.48 3.28 -10.25
C PHE A 54 -5.94 2.76 -10.18
N ILE A 55 -6.40 2.33 -9.00
CA ILE A 55 -7.76 1.84 -8.78
C ILE A 55 -8.79 2.96 -9.00
N ILE A 56 -8.53 4.16 -8.49
CA ILE A 56 -9.42 5.32 -8.69
C ILE A 56 -9.45 5.71 -10.16
N HIS A 57 -8.29 5.85 -10.80
CA HIS A 57 -8.18 6.25 -12.20
C HIS A 57 -8.93 5.28 -13.13
N ARG A 58 -8.70 3.97 -13.01
CA ARG A 58 -9.40 2.97 -13.82
C ARG A 58 -10.91 2.96 -13.54
N GLY A 59 -11.30 3.11 -12.26
CA GLY A 59 -12.70 3.13 -11.85
C GLY A 59 -13.45 4.30 -12.48
N VAL A 60 -12.86 5.49 -12.45
CA VAL A 60 -13.43 6.70 -13.07
C VAL A 60 -13.56 6.55 -14.59
N ILE A 61 -12.57 5.98 -15.28
CA ILE A 61 -12.66 5.78 -16.73
C ILE A 61 -13.85 4.88 -17.09
N ILE A 62 -14.00 3.74 -16.41
CA ILE A 62 -15.09 2.80 -16.70
C ILE A 62 -16.45 3.46 -16.43
N THR A 63 -16.60 4.17 -15.30
CA THR A 63 -17.88 4.80 -14.95
C THR A 63 -18.22 5.94 -15.89
N VAL A 64 -17.27 6.75 -16.33
CA VAL A 64 -17.49 7.83 -17.31
C VAL A 64 -17.92 7.25 -18.66
N ILE A 65 -17.22 6.22 -19.15
CA ILE A 65 -17.59 5.55 -20.40
C ILE A 65 -18.99 4.95 -20.31
N GLN A 66 -19.30 4.25 -19.21
CA GLN A 66 -20.61 3.68 -18.97
C GLN A 66 -21.70 4.77 -18.88
N ALA A 67 -21.42 5.91 -18.26
CA ALA A 67 -22.35 7.03 -18.16
C ALA A 67 -22.68 7.63 -19.53
N ILE A 68 -21.68 7.77 -20.42
CA ILE A 68 -21.89 8.26 -21.79
C ILE A 68 -22.78 7.31 -22.59
N PHE A 69 -22.53 5.99 -22.50
CA PHE A 69 -23.31 4.99 -23.23
C PHE A 69 -24.69 4.72 -22.61
N SER A 70 -24.90 5.07 -21.34
CA SER A 70 -26.23 5.05 -20.71
C SER A 70 -27.22 5.97 -21.44
N PHE A 71 -26.76 7.07 -22.06
CA PHE A 71 -27.62 7.95 -22.86
C PHE A 71 -28.14 7.32 -24.15
N THR A 72 -27.50 6.25 -24.64
CA THR A 72 -27.94 5.50 -25.83
C THR A 72 -28.68 4.21 -25.48
N ALA A 73 -29.03 4.00 -24.20
CA ALA A 73 -29.68 2.80 -23.67
C ALA A 73 -28.92 1.48 -23.91
N ILE A 74 -27.61 1.55 -24.20
CA ILE A 74 -26.74 0.41 -24.43
C ILE A 74 -25.72 0.33 -23.28
N SER A 75 -25.67 -0.80 -22.58
CA SER A 75 -24.61 -1.06 -21.60
C SER A 75 -23.37 -1.61 -22.30
N LEU A 76 -22.25 -0.88 -22.23
CA LEU A 76 -20.99 -1.30 -22.86
C LEU A 76 -20.40 -2.56 -22.22
N TYR A 77 -20.46 -2.63 -20.90
CA TYR A 77 -20.04 -3.81 -20.14
C TYR A 77 -21.30 -4.54 -19.65
N GLN A 78 -21.54 -5.76 -20.13
CA GLN A 78 -22.68 -6.60 -19.72
C GLN A 78 -22.22 -7.82 -18.94
N GLY A 79 -22.94 -8.13 -17.87
CA GLY A 79 -22.75 -9.35 -17.08
C GLY A 79 -21.32 -9.51 -16.55
N PHE A 80 -20.71 -10.66 -16.85
CA PHE A 80 -19.38 -11.04 -16.38
C PHE A 80 -18.25 -10.18 -16.94
N LEU A 81 -18.46 -9.50 -18.08
CA LEU A 81 -17.41 -8.72 -18.75
C LEU A 81 -16.94 -7.54 -17.87
N LEU A 82 -17.83 -6.95 -17.06
CA LEU A 82 -17.48 -5.93 -16.08
C LEU A 82 -16.61 -6.49 -14.95
N VAL A 83 -16.94 -7.70 -14.48
CA VAL A 83 -16.21 -8.40 -13.40
C VAL A 83 -14.83 -8.82 -13.89
N ASP A 84 -14.74 -9.40 -15.09
CA ASP A 84 -13.49 -9.84 -15.70
C ASP A 84 -12.55 -8.65 -15.97
N TYR A 85 -13.10 -7.50 -16.35
CA TYR A 85 -12.31 -6.28 -16.52
C TYR A 85 -11.77 -5.74 -15.20
N GLY A 86 -12.59 -5.68 -14.15
CA GLY A 86 -12.18 -5.20 -12.83
C GLY A 86 -11.20 -6.13 -12.10
N THR A 87 -11.23 -7.42 -12.46
CA THR A 87 -10.40 -8.47 -11.88
C THR A 87 -9.33 -8.91 -12.88
N VAL A 88 -9.60 -9.91 -13.71
CA VAL A 88 -8.64 -10.65 -14.55
C VAL A 88 -7.83 -9.75 -15.48
N TYR A 89 -8.47 -8.92 -16.30
CA TYR A 89 -7.78 -8.16 -17.36
C TYR A 89 -6.87 -7.05 -16.82
N THR A 90 -7.11 -6.59 -15.58
CA THR A 90 -6.34 -5.52 -14.95
C THR A 90 -5.48 -5.99 -13.78
N MET A 91 -5.34 -7.30 -13.55
CA MET A 91 -4.50 -7.82 -12.46
C MET A 91 -3.00 -7.59 -12.70
N PHE A 92 -2.53 -7.72 -13.95
CA PHE A 92 -1.10 -7.67 -14.24
C PHE A 92 -0.45 -6.32 -13.86
N PRO A 93 -1.04 -5.15 -14.20
CA PRO A 93 -0.56 -3.87 -13.71
C PRO A 93 -0.58 -3.74 -12.17
N VAL A 94 -1.58 -4.31 -11.50
CA VAL A 94 -1.66 -4.30 -10.03
C VAL A 94 -0.49 -5.05 -9.41
N PHE A 95 -0.17 -6.24 -9.91
CA PHE A 95 0.99 -7.00 -9.43
C PHE A 95 2.31 -6.28 -9.70
N SER A 96 2.45 -5.64 -10.87
CA SER A 96 3.63 -4.84 -11.17
C SER A 96 3.81 -3.69 -10.17
N LEU A 97 2.74 -2.96 -9.82
CA LEU A 97 2.80 -1.85 -8.86
C LEU A 97 3.10 -2.29 -7.42
N VAL A 98 2.65 -3.49 -7.03
CA VAL A 98 2.88 -4.02 -5.68
C VAL A 98 4.31 -4.54 -5.52
N LEU A 99 4.92 -5.05 -6.58
CA LEU A 99 6.30 -5.55 -6.58
C LEU A 99 7.34 -4.46 -6.87
N ASP A 100 6.89 -3.29 -7.35
CA ASP A 100 7.76 -2.19 -7.70
C ASP A 100 8.56 -1.66 -6.50
N GLN A 101 9.80 -1.26 -6.74
CA GLN A 101 10.70 -0.76 -5.71
C GLN A 101 11.36 0.54 -6.18
N ASP A 102 10.96 1.64 -5.55
CA ASP A 102 11.46 3.00 -5.84
C ASP A 102 12.97 3.09 -5.57
N VAL A 103 13.40 2.62 -4.39
CA VAL A 103 14.80 2.72 -3.92
C VAL A 103 15.24 1.39 -3.31
N PRO A 104 16.44 0.88 -3.63
CA PRO A 104 16.96 -0.32 -3.00
C PRO A 104 17.19 -0.12 -1.50
N ALA A 105 17.06 -1.19 -0.72
CA ALA A 105 17.09 -1.15 0.74
C ALA A 105 18.36 -0.48 1.31
N ASP A 106 19.51 -0.69 0.68
CA ASP A 106 20.79 -0.12 1.12
C ASP A 106 20.83 1.40 1.01
N ILE A 107 20.30 1.96 -0.09
CA ILE A 107 20.22 3.41 -0.31
C ILE A 107 19.21 4.03 0.66
N ALA A 108 18.07 3.37 0.90
CA ALA A 108 17.06 3.83 1.85
C ALA A 108 17.60 3.91 3.29
N LEU A 109 18.54 3.03 3.66
CA LEU A 109 19.22 3.06 4.96
C LEU A 109 20.38 4.07 5.00
N LEU A 110 21.10 4.25 3.90
CA LEU A 110 22.20 5.19 3.78
C LEU A 110 21.71 6.66 3.81
N TYR A 111 20.56 6.95 3.21
CA TYR A 111 19.98 8.29 3.09
C TYR A 111 18.59 8.38 3.74
N PRO A 112 18.50 8.47 5.08
CA PRO A 112 17.21 8.54 5.79
C PRO A 112 16.40 9.81 5.46
N GLU A 113 17.02 10.82 4.86
CA GLU A 113 16.36 12.04 4.40
C GLU A 113 15.28 11.76 3.35
N LEU A 114 15.43 10.70 2.55
CA LEU A 114 14.43 10.25 1.59
C LEU A 114 13.07 10.04 2.27
N TYR A 115 13.05 9.56 3.52
CA TYR A 115 11.80 9.33 4.25
C TYR A 115 11.00 10.61 4.50
N LYS A 116 11.66 11.77 4.62
CA LYS A 116 11.00 13.07 4.83
C LYS A 116 10.14 13.49 3.62
N GLU A 117 10.43 12.97 2.44
CA GLU A 117 9.61 13.20 1.24
C GLU A 117 8.19 12.68 1.43
N LEU A 118 8.03 11.55 2.12
CA LEU A 118 6.73 10.92 2.35
C LEU A 118 5.83 11.76 3.26
N ALA A 119 6.44 12.53 4.18
CA ALA A 119 5.70 13.39 5.10
C ALA A 119 5.05 14.60 4.41
N LYS A 120 5.52 14.98 3.21
CA LYS A 120 4.98 16.13 2.47
C LYS A 120 3.64 15.84 1.80
N GLY A 121 3.16 14.59 1.79
CA GLY A 121 1.81 14.22 1.32
C GLY A 121 1.50 14.60 -0.12
N ARG A 122 2.53 14.64 -0.98
CA ARG A 122 2.37 14.89 -2.42
C ARG A 122 2.36 13.59 -3.20
#